data_AF-A0A009YPC8-F1
#
_entry.id   AF-A0A009YPC8-F1
#
_cell.length_a   1.000
_cell.length_b   1.000
_cell.length_c   1.000
_cell.angle_alpha   90.00
_cell.angle_beta   90.00
_cell.angle_gamma   90.00
#
_symmetry.space_group_name_H-M   'P 1'
#
loop_
_entity.id
_entity.type
_entity.pdbx_description
1 polymer ?
#
loop_
_entity_poly.entity_id
_entity_poly.type
_entity_poly.pdbx_seq_one_letter_code
_entity_poly.pdbx_strand_id
1 'polypeptide(L)'
;MNLKILKQFSPLKNSQLPLLIKITIVVVMENIQMRKVVKAKNLIAFRIWLEKLGYSVKNLADNKGFTFSFKKEYGLVTCDLSGNNLAIQLGEEFEDHLKA
;
A
#
# COMPACT_ATOMS: atom_id res chain seq x y z
N MET A 1 24.14 -7.16 -23.64
CA MET A 1 24.01 -6.28 -22.45
C MET A 1 23.97 -4.84 -22.94
N ASN A 2 22.79 -4.19 -22.89
CA ASN A 2 22.48 -3.00 -23.69
C ASN A 2 22.46 -1.73 -22.83
N LEU A 3 23.57 -0.98 -22.86
CA LEU A 3 23.79 0.27 -22.12
C LEU A 3 23.14 1.52 -22.77
N LYS A 4 22.24 1.36 -23.75
CA LYS A 4 21.62 2.52 -24.45
C LYS A 4 20.56 3.29 -23.66
N ILE A 5 20.09 2.78 -22.52
CA ILE A 5 18.99 3.43 -21.77
C ILE A 5 19.49 4.58 -20.88
N LEU A 6 20.78 4.61 -20.53
CA LEU A 6 21.34 5.60 -19.59
C LEU A 6 21.85 6.90 -20.22
N LYS A 7 21.78 7.06 -21.55
CA LYS A 7 22.27 8.27 -22.27
C LYS A 7 21.18 9.24 -22.75
N GLN A 8 19.88 8.95 -22.51
CA GLN A 8 18.80 9.86 -22.91
C GLN A 8 18.40 10.91 -21.86
N PHE A 9 18.94 10.87 -20.65
CA PHE A 9 18.72 11.93 -19.67
C PHE A 9 19.77 13.03 -19.82
N SER A 10 19.69 13.77 -20.93
CA SER A 10 20.25 15.12 -21.03
C SER A 10 19.61 16.01 -19.95
N PRO A 11 20.33 16.97 -19.34
CA PRO A 11 19.79 17.76 -18.25
C PRO A 11 18.62 18.62 -18.75
N LEU A 12 17.39 18.31 -18.29
CA LEU A 12 16.23 19.13 -18.57
C LEU A 12 16.45 20.52 -17.97
N LYS A 13 16.24 21.55 -18.79
CA LYS A 13 16.39 22.95 -18.41
C LYS A 13 15.49 23.26 -17.21
N ASN A 14 16.06 23.98 -16.23
CA ASN A 14 15.54 24.31 -14.90
C ASN A 14 14.14 25.00 -14.85
N SER A 15 13.47 25.23 -15.97
CA SER A 15 12.12 25.81 -16.05
C SER A 15 11.00 24.77 -16.05
N GLN A 16 11.28 23.48 -16.24
CA GLN A 16 10.28 22.39 -16.23
C GLN A 16 10.23 21.54 -14.95
N LEU A 17 11.20 21.72 -14.02
CA LEU A 17 11.17 21.07 -12.70
C LEU A 17 9.82 21.20 -11.97
N PRO A 18 9.15 22.38 -11.92
CA PRO A 18 7.90 22.49 -11.17
C PRO A 18 6.74 21.71 -11.81
N LEU A 19 6.75 21.49 -13.14
CA LEU A 19 5.71 20.68 -13.80
C LEU A 19 5.94 19.18 -13.60
N LEU A 20 7.19 18.72 -13.73
CA LEU A 20 7.52 17.30 -13.53
C LEU A 20 7.29 16.86 -12.08
N ILE A 21 7.63 17.73 -11.11
CA ILE A 21 7.32 17.50 -9.70
C ILE A 21 5.80 17.53 -9.48
N LYS A 22 5.06 18.48 -10.08
CA LYS A 22 3.58 18.49 -9.99
C LYS A 22 2.95 17.23 -10.58
N ILE A 23 3.38 16.78 -11.76
CA ILE A 23 2.84 15.57 -12.40
C ILE A 23 3.20 14.33 -11.57
N THR A 24 4.44 14.22 -11.10
CA THR A 24 4.86 13.11 -10.23
C THR A 24 4.07 13.09 -8.93
N ILE A 25 3.87 14.26 -8.29
CA ILE A 25 3.06 14.37 -7.08
C ILE A 25 1.59 14.05 -7.37
N VAL A 26 1.00 14.55 -8.46
CA VAL A 26 -0.39 14.25 -8.84
C VAL A 26 -0.56 12.75 -9.09
N VAL A 27 0.32 12.12 -9.87
CA VAL A 27 0.27 10.67 -10.13
C VAL A 27 0.51 9.85 -8.86
N VAL A 28 1.41 10.29 -7.97
CA VAL A 28 1.64 9.62 -6.67
C VAL A 28 0.43 9.79 -5.75
N MET A 29 -0.17 10.98 -5.67
CA MET A 29 -1.33 11.27 -4.82
C MET A 29 -2.60 10.58 -5.33
N GLU A 30 -2.81 10.51 -6.64
CA GLU A 30 -3.91 9.74 -7.26
C GLU A 30 -3.81 8.24 -6.96
N ASN A 31 -2.61 7.73 -6.66
CA ASN A 31 -2.39 6.34 -6.24
C ASN A 31 -2.47 6.10 -4.72
N ILE A 32 -2.63 7.14 -3.89
CA ILE A 32 -2.93 6.98 -2.44
C ILE A 32 -4.43 6.74 -2.28
N GLN A 33 -4.95 5.67 -2.88
CA GLN A 33 -6.36 5.30 -2.72
C GLN A 33 -6.50 4.43 -1.48
N MET A 34 -7.23 4.94 -0.48
CA MET A 34 -7.74 4.14 0.63
C MET A 34 -8.86 3.23 0.09
N ARG A 35 -8.49 2.05 -0.41
CA ARG A 35 -9.41 1.08 -1.00
C ARG A 35 -9.75 -0.02 -0.01
N LYS A 36 -10.86 -0.72 -0.29
CA LYS A 36 -11.28 -1.87 0.50
C LYS A 36 -10.19 -2.94 0.47
N VAL A 37 -9.79 -3.37 1.66
CA VAL A 37 -8.72 -4.34 1.90
C VAL A 37 -9.26 -5.76 1.78
N VAL A 38 -10.32 -6.09 2.52
CA VAL A 38 -10.96 -7.42 2.54
C VAL A 38 -12.45 -7.29 2.76
N LYS A 39 -13.21 -8.37 2.54
CA LYS A 39 -14.64 -8.41 2.90
C LYS A 39 -14.80 -8.26 4.43
N ALA A 40 -15.87 -7.61 4.86
CA ALA A 40 -16.15 -7.36 6.29
C ALA A 40 -16.07 -8.64 7.15
N LYS A 41 -16.69 -9.72 6.65
CA LYS A 41 -16.70 -11.05 7.29
C LYS A 41 -15.32 -11.68 7.46
N ASN A 42 -14.36 -11.24 6.66
CA ASN A 42 -13.02 -11.80 6.55
C ASN A 42 -11.97 -11.00 7.34
N LEU A 43 -12.33 -9.84 7.92
CA LEU A 43 -11.38 -8.95 8.57
C LEU A 43 -10.66 -9.60 9.77
N ILE A 44 -11.38 -10.38 10.57
CA ILE A 44 -10.78 -11.10 11.71
C ILE A 44 -9.81 -12.17 11.20
N ALA A 45 -10.20 -12.93 10.17
CA ALA A 45 -9.35 -13.96 9.58
C ALA A 45 -8.09 -13.36 8.93
N PHE A 46 -8.23 -12.22 8.24
CA PHE A 46 -7.12 -11.47 7.68
C PHE A 46 -6.13 -11.01 8.74
N ARG A 47 -6.61 -10.52 9.89
CA ARG A 47 -5.76 -10.19 11.03
C ARG A 47 -4.97 -11.40 11.55
N ILE A 48 -5.64 -12.54 11.73
CA ILE A 48 -4.98 -13.78 12.18
C ILE A 48 -3.93 -14.24 11.16
N TRP A 49 -4.24 -14.13 9.87
CA TRP A 49 -3.32 -14.47 8.79
C TRP A 49 -2.05 -13.62 8.82
N LEU A 50 -2.17 -12.30 9.04
CA LEU A 50 -1.03 -11.40 9.23
C LEU A 50 -0.17 -11.80 10.44
N GLU A 51 -0.78 -12.14 11.57
CA GLU A 51 -0.07 -12.63 12.76
C GLU A 51 0.69 -13.94 12.46
N LYS A 52 0.11 -14.85 11.65
CA LYS A 52 0.76 -16.11 11.23
C LYS A 52 1.93 -15.89 10.27
N LEU A 53 1.87 -14.87 9.42
CA LEU A 53 2.97 -14.46 8.55
C LEU A 53 4.11 -13.74 9.31
N GLY A 54 3.92 -13.43 10.60
CA GLY A 54 4.93 -12.79 11.44
C GLY A 54 4.85 -11.26 11.48
N TYR A 55 3.74 -10.67 11.02
CA TYR A 55 3.50 -9.24 11.21
C TYR A 55 3.17 -8.93 12.67
N SER A 56 3.69 -7.80 13.16
CA SER A 56 3.27 -7.25 14.45
C SER A 56 1.99 -6.46 14.25
N VAL A 57 0.85 -7.02 14.68
CA VAL A 57 -0.47 -6.40 14.59
C VAL A 57 -0.81 -5.66 15.89
N LYS A 58 -1.31 -4.44 15.78
CA LYS A 58 -1.76 -3.58 16.89
C LYS A 58 -3.13 -3.01 16.58
N ASN A 59 -4.04 -3.06 17.54
CA ASN A 59 -5.35 -2.44 17.36
C ASN A 59 -5.25 -0.92 17.55
N LEU A 60 -6.04 -0.17 16.79
CA LEU A 60 -6.24 1.26 17.05
C LEU A 60 -7.16 1.46 18.25
N ALA A 61 -6.99 2.60 18.93
CA ALA A 61 -7.89 3.00 20.01
C ALA A 61 -9.35 2.99 19.51
N ASP A 62 -10.27 2.59 20.40
CA ASP A 62 -11.70 2.44 20.14
C ASP A 62 -12.10 1.33 19.14
N ASN A 63 -11.24 0.35 18.85
CA ASN A 63 -11.50 -0.71 17.85
C ASN A 63 -11.82 -0.17 16.44
N LYS A 64 -11.37 1.06 16.13
CA LYS A 64 -11.61 1.73 14.83
C LYS A 64 -10.69 1.23 13.71
N GLY A 65 -10.15 0.03 13.84
CA GLY A 65 -9.20 -0.57 12.90
C GLY A 65 -7.99 -1.17 13.60
N PHE A 66 -7.00 -1.52 12.80
CA PHE A 66 -5.72 -2.05 13.27
C PHE A 66 -4.60 -1.64 12.32
N THR A 67 -3.40 -1.64 12.86
CA THR A 67 -2.17 -1.46 12.11
C THR A 67 -1.34 -2.71 12.21
N PHE A 68 -0.52 -2.94 11.20
CA PHE A 68 0.40 -4.05 11.20
C PHE A 68 1.73 -3.60 10.63
N SER A 69 2.80 -4.24 11.05
CA SER A 69 4.13 -3.87 10.58
C SER A 69 5.04 -5.08 10.46
N PHE A 70 5.91 -5.05 9.46
CA PHE A 70 6.96 -6.02 9.27
C PHE A 70 8.24 -5.29 8.87
N LYS A 71 9.24 -5.32 9.75
CA LYS A 71 10.50 -4.59 9.58
C LYS A 71 10.28 -3.08 9.34
N LYS A 72 10.37 -2.61 8.09
CA LYS A 72 10.21 -1.21 7.68
C LYS A 72 8.89 -0.93 6.97
N GLU A 73 8.06 -1.94 6.80
CA GLU A 73 6.78 -1.83 6.10
C GLU A 73 5.65 -1.69 7.11
N TYR A 74 4.69 -0.82 6.78
CA TYR A 74 3.58 -0.46 7.65
C TYR A 74 2.27 -0.55 6.89
N GLY A 75 1.32 -1.28 7.47
CA GLY A 75 -0.03 -1.42 7.00
C GLY A 75 -1.01 -0.77 7.96
N LEU A 76 -2.02 -0.10 7.41
CA LEU A 76 -3.15 0.47 8.13
C LEU A 76 -4.43 -0.11 7.54
N VAL A 77 -5.29 -0.63 8.42
CA VAL A 77 -6.66 -1.03 8.10
C VAL A 77 -7.59 -0.25 9.02
N THR A 78 -8.46 0.56 8.45
CA THR A 78 -9.46 1.34 9.18
C THR A 78 -10.77 0.55 9.33
N CYS A 79 -11.66 0.99 10.22
CA CYS A 79 -12.93 0.29 10.52
C CYS A 79 -13.91 0.23 9.34
N ASP A 80 -13.78 1.14 8.38
CA ASP A 80 -14.50 1.14 7.10
C ASP A 80 -13.95 0.10 6.10
N LEU A 81 -13.03 -0.76 6.55
CA LEU A 81 -12.33 -1.80 5.77
C LEU A 81 -11.39 -1.22 4.71
N SER A 82 -11.11 0.08 4.78
CA SER A 82 -10.15 0.74 3.91
C SER A 82 -8.74 0.55 4.44
N GLY A 83 -7.74 0.70 3.57
CA GLY A 83 -6.35 0.65 4.01
C GLY A 83 -5.39 1.28 3.04
N ASN A 84 -4.15 1.41 3.48
CA ASN A 84 -3.07 1.88 2.63
C ASN A 84 -2.66 0.80 1.60
N ASN A 85 -1.79 1.17 0.65
CA ASN A 85 -1.43 0.28 -0.46
C ASN A 85 -0.97 -1.12 -0.02
N LEU A 86 -0.15 -1.21 1.04
CA LEU A 86 0.31 -2.48 1.58
C LEU A 86 -0.85 -3.34 2.10
N ALA A 87 -1.78 -2.74 2.82
CA ALA A 87 -2.96 -3.44 3.31
C ALA A 87 -3.83 -3.96 2.16
N ILE A 88 -4.00 -3.17 1.09
CA ILE A 88 -4.76 -3.58 -0.08
C ILE A 88 -4.11 -4.79 -0.77
N GLN A 89 -2.81 -4.72 -1.05
CA GLN A 89 -2.09 -5.82 -1.73
C GLN A 89 -2.17 -7.14 -0.94
N LEU A 90 -1.94 -7.07 0.37
CA LEU A 90 -2.03 -8.25 1.23
C LEU A 90 -3.48 -8.75 1.38
N GLY A 91 -4.45 -7.84 1.36
CA GLY A 91 -5.87 -8.19 1.39
C GLY A 91 -6.33 -8.92 0.12
N GLU A 92 -5.85 -8.50 -1.04
CA GLU A 92 -6.07 -9.19 -2.32
C GLU A 92 -5.44 -10.59 -2.31
N GLU A 93 -4.18 -10.71 -1.88
CA GLU A 93 -3.50 -12.00 -1.75
C GLU A 93 -4.25 -12.94 -0.81
N PHE A 94 -4.76 -12.41 0.31
CA PHE A 94 -5.56 -13.19 1.26
C PHE A 94 -6.89 -13.66 0.66
N GLU A 95 -7.63 -12.81 -0.05
CA GLU A 95 -8.90 -13.20 -0.69
C GLU A 95 -8.70 -14.23 -1.81
N ASP A 96 -7.58 -14.22 -2.50
CA ASP A 96 -7.24 -15.23 -3.49
C ASP A 96 -6.87 -16.58 -2.84
N HIS A 97 -6.16 -16.57 -1.70
CA HIS A 97 -5.92 -17.78 -0.90
C HIS A 97 -7.21 -18.43 -0.39
N LEU A 98 -8.28 -17.66 -0.16
CA LEU A 98 -9.58 -18.19 0.26
C LEU A 98 -10.38 -18.84 -0.89
N LYS A 99 -10.04 -18.59 -2.16
CA LYS A 99 -10.72 -19.16 -3.33
C LYS A 99 -10.11 -20.50 -3.77
N ALA A 100 -8.88 -20.78 -3.35
CA ALA A 100 -8.17 -22.04 -3.58
C ALA A 100 -8.72 -23.16 -2.68
#